data_AF-A0A2V5TAY0-F1
#
_entry.id   AF-A0A2V5TAY0-F1
#
_cell.length_a   1.000
_cell.length_b   1.000
_cell.length_c   1.000
_cell.angle_alpha   90.00
_cell.angle_beta   90.00
_cell.angle_gamma   90.00
#
_symmetry.space_group_name_H-M   'P 1'
#
loop_
_entity.id
_entity.type
_entity.pdbx_description
1 polymer ?
#
loop_
_entity_poly.entity_id
_entity_poly.type
_entity_poly.pdbx_seq_one_letter_code
_entity_poly.pdbx_strand_id
1 'polypeptide(L)'
;MKQSKAETRVERLLGAPLADDAVRRWPQSGEILRGKARIAEVESHFQGLRLGVTRRHACGDVIVVEWNTNYGDGRVYRNVSIGELKHGKVVRVTDYWGEPFARPDWRRGLSDSEDVRPHADELTEE
;
A
#
# COMPACT_ATOMS: atom_id res chain seq x y z
N MET A 1 -5.21 26.26 -15.84
CA MET A 1 -4.63 25.01 -15.29
C MET A 1 -5.77 24.18 -14.72
N LYS A 2 -6.04 23.00 -15.30
CA LYS A 2 -7.09 22.11 -14.82
C LYS A 2 -6.65 21.53 -13.48
N GLN A 3 -7.47 21.67 -12.44
CA GLN A 3 -7.31 20.91 -11.21
C GLN A 3 -7.19 19.43 -11.58
N SER A 4 -6.08 18.78 -11.26
CA SER A 4 -5.96 17.34 -11.46
C SER A 4 -7.05 16.68 -10.62
N LYS A 5 -7.85 15.80 -11.24
CA LYS A 5 -8.76 14.87 -10.55
C LYS A 5 -8.01 14.38 -9.31
N ALA A 6 -8.55 14.58 -8.10
CA ALA A 6 -7.86 14.23 -6.86
C ALA A 6 -7.28 12.81 -6.97
N GLU A 7 -5.96 12.73 -6.87
CA GLU A 7 -5.21 11.48 -6.89
C GLU A 7 -5.31 10.89 -5.48
N THR A 8 -5.91 9.71 -5.39
CA THR A 8 -5.97 8.93 -4.15
C THR A 8 -4.56 8.42 -3.81
N ARG A 9 -4.32 8.17 -2.52
CA ARG A 9 -3.05 7.59 -2.04
C ARG A 9 -2.78 6.26 -2.75
N VAL A 10 -3.79 5.43 -2.94
CA VAL A 10 -3.63 4.17 -3.66
C VAL A 10 -3.30 4.34 -5.15
N GLU A 11 -3.75 5.40 -5.82
CA GLU A 11 -3.32 5.72 -7.19
C GLU A 11 -1.83 6.04 -7.22
N ARG A 12 -1.35 6.86 -6.27
CA ARG A 12 0.07 7.17 -6.13
C ARG A 12 0.90 5.91 -5.82
N LEU A 13 0.41 5.06 -4.92
CA LEU A 13 1.06 3.77 -4.61
C LEU A 13 1.18 2.89 -5.86
N LEU A 14 0.08 2.69 -6.59
CA LEU A 14 0.05 1.83 -7.77
C LEU A 14 0.74 2.46 -9.00
N GLY A 15 0.86 3.79 -9.04
CA GLY A 15 1.34 4.51 -10.22
C GLY A 15 0.36 4.46 -11.40
N ALA A 16 -0.94 4.29 -11.12
CA ALA A 16 -2.00 4.17 -12.12
C ALA A 16 -3.34 4.71 -11.58
N PRO A 17 -4.19 5.31 -12.44
CA PRO A 17 -5.47 5.86 -12.03
C PRO A 17 -6.49 4.76 -11.69
N LEU A 18 -7.34 5.01 -10.70
CA LEU A 18 -8.49 4.16 -10.40
C LEU A 18 -9.62 4.39 -11.42
N ALA A 19 -10.36 3.34 -11.73
CA ALA A 19 -11.70 3.46 -12.29
C ALA A 19 -12.66 4.09 -11.27
N ASP A 20 -13.68 4.81 -11.74
CA ASP A 20 -14.60 5.50 -10.83
C ASP A 20 -15.40 4.49 -9.96
N ASP A 21 -15.61 3.27 -10.44
CA ASP A 21 -16.27 2.14 -9.79
C ASP A 21 -15.30 1.12 -9.16
N ALA A 22 -14.01 1.47 -9.01
CA ALA A 22 -12.99 0.56 -8.49
C ALA A 22 -13.36 -0.02 -7.11
N VAL A 23 -12.99 -1.28 -6.88
CA VAL A 23 -13.24 -1.98 -5.61
C VAL A 23 -11.92 -2.22 -4.89
N ARG A 24 -11.80 -1.73 -3.66
CA ARG A 24 -10.64 -1.98 -2.78
C ARG A 24 -11.04 -2.95 -1.67
N ARG A 25 -10.26 -4.00 -1.47
CA ARG A 25 -10.55 -5.08 -0.51
C ARG A 25 -9.44 -5.17 0.51
N TRP A 26 -9.83 -5.34 1.76
CA TRP A 26 -8.94 -5.52 2.90
C TRP A 26 -9.24 -6.87 3.55
N PRO A 27 -8.66 -7.98 3.03
CA PRO A 27 -9.02 -9.32 3.48
C PRO A 27 -8.79 -9.54 4.97
N GLN A 28 -7.80 -8.89 5.57
CA GLN A 28 -7.47 -9.02 7.00
C GLN A 28 -8.57 -8.51 7.93
N SER A 29 -9.32 -7.48 7.54
CA SER A 29 -10.46 -6.98 8.32
C SER A 29 -11.81 -7.45 7.77
N GLY A 30 -11.85 -8.03 6.58
CA GLY A 30 -13.07 -8.43 5.89
C GLY A 30 -13.78 -7.26 5.17
N GLU A 31 -13.15 -6.09 5.09
CA GLU A 31 -13.77 -4.89 4.55
C GLU A 31 -13.66 -4.77 3.02
N ILE A 32 -14.66 -4.11 2.42
CA ILE A 32 -14.71 -3.81 0.99
C ILE A 32 -15.17 -2.36 0.81
N LEU A 33 -14.33 -1.56 0.16
CA LEU A 33 -14.65 -0.21 -0.28
C LEU A 33 -15.03 -0.25 -1.77
N ARG A 34 -16.13 0.39 -2.13
CA ARG A 34 -16.65 0.43 -3.50
C ARG A 34 -16.73 1.85 -4.02
N GLY A 35 -16.05 2.11 -5.13
CA GLY A 35 -15.99 3.40 -5.81
C GLY A 35 -14.81 4.26 -5.37
N LYS A 36 -14.20 4.97 -6.33
CA LYS A 36 -13.07 5.86 -6.11
C LYS A 36 -13.35 6.93 -5.04
N ALA A 37 -14.56 7.47 -5.01
CA ALA A 37 -14.95 8.48 -4.02
C ALA A 37 -14.91 7.94 -2.59
N ARG A 38 -15.41 6.72 -2.35
CA ARG A 38 -15.37 6.09 -1.02
C ARG A 38 -13.94 5.74 -0.61
N ILE A 39 -13.12 5.29 -1.55
CA ILE A 39 -11.68 5.04 -1.30
C ILE A 39 -10.99 6.34 -0.88
N ALA A 40 -11.21 7.44 -1.61
CA ALA A 40 -10.65 8.75 -1.29
C ALA A 40 -11.09 9.27 0.09
N GLU A 41 -12.38 9.14 0.40
CA GLU A 41 -12.95 9.54 1.69
C GLU A 41 -12.29 8.76 2.84
N VAL A 42 -12.16 7.44 2.74
CA VAL A 42 -11.49 6.66 3.79
C VAL A 42 -10.02 7.05 3.91
N GLU A 43 -9.33 7.26 2.79
CA GLU A 43 -7.94 7.69 2.79
C GLU A 43 -7.72 9.05 3.47
N SER A 44 -8.68 9.98 3.37
CA SER A 44 -8.58 11.31 3.99
C SER A 44 -8.68 11.29 5.51
N HIS A 45 -9.14 10.19 6.12
CA HIS A 45 -9.20 10.06 7.57
C HIS A 45 -7.86 9.66 8.21
N PHE A 46 -6.88 9.19 7.43
CA PHE A 46 -5.56 8.86 7.96
C PHE A 46 -4.72 10.12 8.13
N GLN A 47 -4.64 10.62 9.37
CA GLN A 47 -3.80 11.75 9.76
C GLN A 47 -2.42 11.26 10.24
N GLY A 48 -1.35 11.92 9.81
CA GLY A 48 0.02 11.58 10.23
C GLY A 48 0.57 10.28 9.65
N LEU A 49 -0.15 9.65 8.71
CA LEU A 49 0.33 8.48 7.97
C LEU A 49 1.56 8.87 7.15
N ARG A 50 2.66 8.16 7.36
CA ARG A 50 3.84 8.23 6.48
C ARG A 50 3.93 6.95 5.68
N LEU A 51 4.36 7.07 4.43
CA LEU A 51 4.52 5.91 3.55
C LEU A 51 5.73 6.06 2.63
N GLY A 52 6.22 4.93 2.14
CA GLY A 52 7.31 4.87 1.17
C GLY A 52 7.15 3.67 0.26
N VAL A 53 7.26 3.87 -1.05
CA VAL A 53 7.20 2.77 -2.02
C VAL A 53 8.59 2.15 -2.15
N THR A 54 8.69 0.86 -1.85
CA THR A 54 9.95 0.11 -1.99
C THR A 54 10.12 -0.41 -3.41
N ARG A 55 9.06 -1.00 -3.98
CA ARG A 55 9.13 -1.60 -5.32
C ARG A 55 7.76 -1.67 -5.97
N ARG A 56 7.73 -1.54 -7.30
CA ARG A 56 6.57 -1.86 -8.14
C ARG A 56 6.95 -2.94 -9.14
N HIS A 57 6.10 -3.95 -9.27
CA HIS A 57 6.19 -5.00 -10.28
C HIS A 57 4.99 -4.88 -11.21
N ALA A 58 5.24 -4.92 -12.52
CA ALA A 58 4.19 -4.96 -13.54
C ALA A 58 4.15 -6.35 -14.18
N CYS A 59 3.01 -7.02 -14.06
CA CYS A 59 2.76 -8.38 -14.53
C CYS A 59 1.51 -8.39 -15.42
N GLY A 60 1.66 -8.00 -16.69
CA GLY A 60 0.52 -7.83 -17.59
C GLY A 60 -0.44 -6.77 -17.06
N ASP A 61 -1.71 -7.14 -16.87
CA ASP A 61 -2.75 -6.26 -16.31
C ASP A 61 -2.78 -6.26 -14.77
N VAL A 62 -1.67 -6.62 -14.11
CA VAL A 62 -1.54 -6.60 -12.64
C VAL A 62 -0.32 -5.77 -12.24
N ILE A 63 -0.51 -4.87 -11.27
CA ILE A 63 0.57 -4.16 -10.58
C ILE A 63 0.63 -4.70 -9.14
N VAL A 64 1.83 -5.10 -8.71
CA VAL A 64 2.10 -5.46 -7.31
C VAL A 64 3.07 -4.43 -6.74
N VAL A 65 2.69 -3.81 -5.63
CA VAL A 65 3.50 -2.79 -4.96
C VAL A 65 3.87 -3.25 -3.57
N GLU A 66 5.17 -3.31 -3.31
CA GLU A 66 5.72 -3.41 -1.96
C GLU A 66 5.94 -2.00 -1.43
N TRP A 67 5.36 -1.69 -0.29
CA TRP A 67 5.47 -0.37 0.33
C TRP A 67 5.46 -0.48 1.85
N ASN A 68 5.96 0.56 2.51
CA ASN A 68 6.06 0.62 3.95
C ASN A 68 5.17 1.74 4.47
N THR A 69 4.66 1.60 5.70
CA THR A 69 3.87 2.65 6.33
C THR A 69 4.08 2.74 7.83
N ASN A 70 3.93 3.94 8.37
CA ASN A 70 3.89 4.23 9.80
C ASN A 70 2.64 5.08 10.07
N TYR A 71 1.80 4.62 10.99
CA TYR A 71 0.53 5.25 11.36
C TYR A 71 0.68 6.35 12.42
N GLY A 72 1.92 6.75 12.76
CA GLY A 72 2.24 7.71 13.82
C GLY A 72 2.57 7.07 15.17
N ASP A 73 2.51 5.74 15.27
CA ASP A 73 2.80 4.97 16.49
C ASP A 73 4.27 4.51 16.59
N GLY A 74 5.10 4.86 15.59
CA GLY A 74 6.50 4.47 15.53
C GLY A 74 6.72 3.05 14.99
N ARG A 75 5.65 2.28 14.72
CA ARG A 75 5.74 0.95 14.10
C ARG A 75 5.73 1.11 12.58
N VAL A 76 6.62 0.39 11.91
CA VAL A 76 6.69 0.40 10.45
C VAL A 76 6.19 -0.93 9.90
N TYR A 77 5.05 -0.90 9.23
CA TYR A 77 4.44 -2.08 8.59
C TYR A 77 4.99 -2.24 7.18
N ARG A 78 5.12 -3.49 6.74
CA ARG A 78 5.48 -3.82 5.35
C ARG A 78 4.25 -4.36 4.63
N ASN A 79 3.85 -3.65 3.59
CA ASN A 79 2.55 -3.81 2.95
C ASN A 79 2.71 -4.27 1.51
N VAL A 80 1.68 -4.94 1.01
CA VAL A 80 1.53 -5.27 -0.40
C VAL A 80 0.17 -4.78 -0.88
N SER A 81 0.17 -3.98 -1.94
CA SER A 81 -1.05 -3.61 -2.67
C SER A 81 -1.01 -4.22 -4.07
N ILE A 82 -2.08 -4.92 -4.44
CA ILE A 82 -2.23 -5.60 -5.73
C ILE A 82 -3.34 -4.87 -6.50
N GLY A 83 -2.97 -4.16 -7.57
CA GLY A 83 -3.88 -3.47 -8.46
C GLY A 83 -4.10 -4.26 -9.75
N GLU A 84 -5.36 -4.50 -10.11
CA GLU A 84 -5.72 -5.10 -11.40
C GLU A 84 -6.27 -4.06 -12.35
N LEU A 85 -5.77 -4.07 -13.57
CA LEU A 85 -6.08 -3.08 -14.58
C LEU A 85 -7.12 -3.60 -15.58
N LYS A 86 -7.91 -2.66 -16.07
CA LYS A 86 -8.72 -2.80 -17.27
C LYS A 86 -8.64 -1.50 -18.06
N HIS A 87 -8.17 -1.58 -19.30
CA HIS A 87 -7.99 -0.42 -20.17
C HIS A 87 -7.15 0.71 -19.52
N GLY A 88 -6.05 0.34 -18.85
CA GLY A 88 -5.14 1.30 -18.22
C GLY A 88 -5.64 1.95 -16.93
N LYS A 89 -6.79 1.52 -16.40
CA LYS A 89 -7.30 1.95 -15.09
C LYS A 89 -7.37 0.78 -14.13
N VAL A 90 -7.07 1.02 -12.86
CA VAL A 90 -7.19 0.02 -11.80
C VAL A 90 -8.67 -0.15 -11.43
N VAL A 91 -9.20 -1.35 -11.64
CA VAL A 91 -10.61 -1.70 -11.33
C VAL A 91 -10.74 -2.45 -10.00
N ARG A 92 -9.66 -3.09 -9.54
CA ARG A 92 -9.63 -3.79 -8.25
C ARG A 92 -8.30 -3.55 -7.56
N VAL A 93 -8.37 -3.33 -6.25
CA VAL A 93 -7.21 -3.30 -5.35
C VAL A 93 -7.42 -4.31 -4.23
N THR A 94 -6.40 -5.09 -3.90
CA THR A 94 -6.36 -5.91 -2.69
C THR A 94 -5.12 -5.54 -1.89
N ASP A 95 -5.31 -5.16 -0.62
CA ASP A 95 -4.22 -4.75 0.26
C ASP A 95 -3.96 -5.78 1.36
N TYR A 96 -2.69 -5.95 1.71
CA TYR A 96 -2.22 -6.70 2.85
C TYR A 96 -1.20 -5.89 3.65
N TRP A 97 -1.31 -5.95 4.97
CA TRP A 97 -0.41 -5.33 5.93
C TRP A 97 0.30 -6.40 6.74
N GLY A 98 1.63 -6.45 6.58
CA GLY A 98 2.50 -7.31 7.37
C GLY A 98 2.98 -6.58 8.61
N GLU A 99 2.46 -6.98 9.78
CA GLU A 99 3.02 -6.54 11.06
C GLU A 99 4.46 -7.08 11.19
N PRO A 100 5.42 -6.26 11.64
CA PRO A 100 6.76 -6.72 11.94
C PRO A 100 6.76 -7.83 12.98
N PHE A 101 7.56 -8.87 12.77
CA PHE A 101 7.76 -9.94 13.75
C PHE A 101 9.23 -10.08 14.10
N ALA A 102 9.50 -10.42 15.36
CA ALA A 102 10.86 -10.67 15.83
C ALA A 102 11.40 -11.97 15.24
N ARG A 103 12.72 -12.01 14.98
CA ARG A 103 13.40 -13.27 14.63
C ARG A 103 13.35 -14.21 15.85
N PRO A 104 12.72 -15.40 15.77
CA PRO A 104 12.67 -16.34 16.88
C PRO A 104 14.04 -16.99 17.12
N ASP A 105 14.32 -17.31 18.38
CA ASP A 105 15.65 -17.73 18.83
C ASP A 105 16.13 -19.03 18.19
N TRP A 106 15.23 -19.99 17.97
CA TRP A 106 15.56 -21.33 17.44
C TRP A 106 16.16 -21.31 16.04
N ARG A 107 16.03 -20.20 15.29
CA ARG A 107 16.62 -20.02 13.95
C ARG A 107 17.67 -18.92 13.90
N ARG A 108 18.20 -18.48 15.05
CA ARG A 108 19.43 -17.68 15.10
C ARG A 108 20.61 -18.54 14.62
N GLY A 109 21.47 -17.95 13.78
CA GLY A 109 22.59 -18.66 13.15
C GLY A 109 22.22 -19.59 11.99
N LEU A 110 20.93 -19.84 11.75
CA LEU A 110 20.45 -20.64 10.60
C LEU A 110 20.09 -19.78 9.38
N SER A 111 20.08 -18.47 9.53
CA SER A 111 19.80 -17.54 8.45
C SER A 111 20.74 -16.35 8.51
N ASP A 112 21.19 -15.89 7.35
CA ASP A 112 21.87 -14.61 7.22
C ASP A 112 20.97 -13.47 7.73
N SER A 113 21.60 -12.33 8.01
CA SER A 113 20.89 -11.11 8.38
C SER A 113 21.06 -10.10 7.28
N GLU A 114 19.93 -9.70 6.70
CA GLU A 114 19.86 -8.52 5.86
C GLU A 114 19.00 -7.49 6.61
N ASP A 115 19.47 -6.25 6.70
CA ASP A 115 18.66 -5.18 7.27
C ASP A 115 17.74 -4.58 6.20
N VAL A 116 16.78 -5.39 5.74
CA VAL A 116 15.70 -4.95 4.84
C VAL A 116 14.45 -4.54 5.60
N ARG A 117 14.59 -4.35 6.92
CA ARG A 117 13.48 -3.88 7.75
C ARG A 117 13.17 -2.45 7.33
N PRO A 118 11.88 -2.09 7.27
CA PRO A 118 11.52 -0.77 6.83
C PRO A 118 11.90 0.25 7.93
N HIS A 119 12.76 1.20 7.59
CA HIS A 119 13.19 2.26 8.49
C HIS A 119 12.21 3.43 8.43
N ALA A 120 11.87 4.00 9.58
CA ALA A 120 10.89 5.09 9.66
C ALA A 120 11.39 6.35 8.91
N ASP A 121 12.70 6.47 8.79
CA ASP A 121 13.48 7.54 8.17
C ASP A 121 13.42 7.51 6.63
N GLU A 122 12.99 6.40 6.04
CA GLU A 122 12.78 6.24 4.58
C GLU A 122 11.33 6.57 4.16
N LEU A 123 10.45 6.84 5.12
CA LEU A 123 9.06 7.18 4.87
C LEU A 123 8.93 8.69 4.70
N THR A 124 8.32 9.10 3.60
CA THR A 124 8.02 10.52 3.39
C THR A 124 6.70 10.86 4.05
N GLU A 125 6.61 12.07 4.60
CA GLU A 125 5.32 12.70 4.84
C GLU A 125 4.57 12.81 3.52
N GLU A 126 3.27 12.54 3.55
CA GLU A 126 2.44 12.46 2.37
C GLU A 126 1.81 13.78 1.96
#